data_AF-A0A3R6DBZ0-F1
#
_entry.id   AF-A0A3R6DBZ0-F1
#
_cell.length_a   1.000
_cell.length_b   1.000
_cell.length_c   1.000
_cell.angle_alpha   90.00
_cell.angle_beta   90.00
_cell.angle_gamma   90.00
#
_symmetry.space_group_name_H-M   'P 1'
#
loop_
_entity.id
_entity.type
_entity.pdbx_description
1 polymer ?
#
loop_
_entity_poly.entity_id
_entity_poly.type
_entity_poly.pdbx_seq_one_letter_code
_entity_poly.pdbx_strand_id
1 'polypeptide(L)'
;FYLGLPEGEKRELGEIIACDLCFDGRYYAVSGKCLVDREDFICYDVVTRTSLSLGDRVTYEGRELLVSRKKTELAGGEVIFTYRLAGNSYAWVPWEDNPDYTGMSFVGSIVGTQGEQVEVAFDIDKSAAGGNSYGFAPATGNLMYCMPQKGTKTALYIGNGDEAQGIATGCIRTNGSTCEGTGSPEKKSFRSEHGKGMDLYPQRMGLDGGETGKITFEDETGTTIESNGGLVLMAKEGIRLESMTGIAMQGMSDIMALYSEGASSLCVNGSVDMLGMRTG
;
A
#
# COMPACT_ATOMS: atom_id res chain seq x y z
N PHE A 1 -24.03 -0.14 2.28
CA PHE A 1 -24.89 -1.03 1.46
C PHE A 1 -25.41 -2.11 2.41
N TYR A 2 -26.72 -2.40 2.43
CA TYR A 2 -27.29 -3.47 3.27
C TYR A 2 -27.66 -4.62 2.34
N LEU A 3 -27.06 -5.78 2.57
CA LEU A 3 -27.27 -6.99 1.78
C LEU A 3 -27.80 -8.05 2.74
N GLY A 4 -29.12 -8.27 2.72
CA GLY A 4 -29.79 -9.14 3.68
C GLY A 4 -31.31 -8.95 3.72
N LEU A 5 -31.97 -9.76 4.54
CA LEU A 5 -33.39 -9.61 4.87
C LEU A 5 -33.59 -8.31 5.68
N PRO A 6 -34.48 -7.39 5.27
CA PRO A 6 -34.67 -6.14 5.99
C PRO A 6 -35.14 -6.40 7.43
N GLU A 7 -34.74 -5.54 8.37
CA GLU A 7 -35.28 -5.59 9.73
C GLU A 7 -36.76 -5.16 9.71
N GLY A 8 -37.66 -6.11 9.95
CA GLY A 8 -39.09 -5.85 10.03
C GLY A 8 -39.59 -5.60 11.47
N GLU A 9 -40.88 -5.30 11.54
CA GLU A 9 -41.57 -4.98 12.78
C GLU A 9 -42.19 -6.23 13.42
N LYS A 10 -42.51 -6.16 14.71
CA LYS A 10 -43.31 -7.20 15.36
C LYS A 10 -44.76 -7.08 14.89
N ARG A 11 -45.31 -8.15 14.34
CA ARG A 11 -46.66 -8.25 13.81
C ARG A 11 -47.36 -9.49 14.39
N GLU A 12 -48.67 -9.46 14.43
CA GLU A 12 -49.47 -10.63 14.80
C GLU A 12 -49.78 -11.46 13.56
N LEU A 13 -49.71 -12.79 13.72
CA LEU A 13 -50.31 -13.69 12.75
C LEU A 13 -51.84 -13.55 12.89
N GLY A 14 -52.50 -13.10 11.83
CA GLY A 14 -53.97 -13.19 11.77
C GLY A 14 -54.44 -14.64 11.60
N GLU A 15 -55.70 -14.81 11.17
CA GLU A 15 -56.30 -16.14 11.01
C GLU A 15 -55.47 -17.05 10.08
N ILE A 16 -55.13 -18.23 10.58
CA ILE A 16 -54.35 -19.24 9.86
C ILE A 16 -55.32 -20.19 9.17
N ILE A 17 -55.23 -20.26 7.85
CA ILE A 17 -56.05 -21.13 7.00
C ILE A 17 -55.46 -22.54 6.96
N ALA A 18 -54.13 -22.63 6.86
CA ALA A 18 -53.38 -23.87 6.83
C ALA A 18 -51.95 -23.63 7.35
N CYS A 19 -51.35 -24.67 7.92
CA CYS A 19 -49.97 -24.63 8.39
C CYS A 19 -49.31 -25.99 8.18
N ASP A 20 -48.13 -25.99 7.55
CA ASP A 20 -47.27 -27.16 7.43
C ASP A 20 -45.94 -26.92 8.18
N LEU A 21 -45.49 -27.94 8.92
CA LEU A 21 -44.18 -27.94 9.58
C LEU A 21 -43.17 -28.66 8.70
N CYS A 22 -42.04 -28.02 8.43
CA CYS A 22 -40.93 -28.68 7.74
C CYS A 22 -39.58 -28.30 8.34
N PHE A 23 -38.60 -29.19 8.18
CA PHE A 23 -37.20 -28.89 8.48
C PHE A 23 -36.47 -28.56 7.18
N ASP A 24 -35.86 -27.38 7.11
CA ASP A 24 -35.15 -26.96 5.90
C ASP A 24 -33.72 -27.52 5.88
N GLY A 25 -33.42 -28.33 4.85
CA GLY A 25 -32.11 -28.92 4.63
C GLY A 25 -30.98 -27.90 4.44
N ARG A 26 -31.28 -26.61 4.19
CA ARG A 26 -30.29 -25.52 4.15
C ARG A 26 -29.42 -25.48 5.40
N TYR A 27 -29.92 -25.92 6.56
CA TYR A 27 -29.14 -26.05 7.80
C TYR A 27 -27.78 -26.71 7.54
N TYR A 28 -27.75 -27.86 6.87
CA TYR A 28 -26.53 -28.63 6.64
C TYR A 28 -25.53 -27.93 5.71
N ALA A 29 -26.00 -27.02 4.85
CA ALA A 29 -25.13 -26.24 3.97
C ALA A 29 -24.47 -25.05 4.69
N VAL A 30 -25.11 -24.50 5.72
CA VAL A 30 -24.64 -23.29 6.42
C VAL A 30 -24.03 -23.57 7.80
N SER A 31 -24.42 -24.66 8.49
CA SER A 31 -23.94 -25.00 9.84
C SER A 31 -22.43 -25.26 9.91
N GLY A 32 -21.78 -25.55 8.79
CA GLY A 32 -20.31 -25.68 8.70
C GLY A 32 -19.58 -24.40 8.32
N LYS A 33 -20.31 -23.33 7.93
CA LYS A 33 -19.75 -22.06 7.46
C LYS A 33 -20.00 -20.89 8.41
N CYS A 34 -21.09 -20.91 9.19
CA CYS A 34 -21.41 -19.88 10.17
C CYS A 34 -22.13 -20.48 11.39
N LEU A 35 -22.08 -19.76 12.52
CA LEU A 35 -22.77 -20.14 13.75
C LEU A 35 -24.28 -19.94 13.57
N VAL A 36 -25.02 -21.04 13.51
CA VAL A 36 -26.48 -21.04 13.38
C VAL A 36 -27.10 -22.09 14.29
N ASP A 37 -28.30 -21.82 14.76
CA ASP A 37 -29.03 -22.75 15.63
C ASP A 37 -29.90 -23.68 14.80
N ARG A 38 -29.83 -24.98 15.09
CA ARG A 38 -30.63 -25.99 14.37
C ARG A 38 -32.13 -25.73 14.47
N GLU A 39 -32.57 -25.20 15.60
CA GLU A 39 -33.98 -24.91 15.87
C GLU A 39 -34.54 -23.82 14.95
N ASP A 40 -33.68 -22.96 14.41
CA ASP A 40 -34.09 -21.86 13.52
C ASP A 40 -34.43 -22.33 12.11
N PHE A 41 -34.05 -23.57 11.75
CA PHE A 41 -34.37 -24.20 10.47
C PHE A 41 -35.64 -25.06 10.53
N ILE A 42 -36.28 -25.13 11.69
CA ILE A 42 -37.64 -25.65 11.82
C ILE A 42 -38.58 -24.56 11.32
N CYS A 43 -39.09 -24.75 10.11
CA CYS A 43 -39.88 -23.78 9.37
C CYS A 43 -41.38 -24.11 9.44
N TYR A 44 -42.19 -23.06 9.46
CA TYR A 44 -43.64 -23.16 9.37
C TYR A 44 -44.12 -22.47 8.09
N ASP A 45 -44.70 -23.25 7.18
CA ASP A 45 -45.34 -22.72 5.98
C ASP A 45 -46.81 -22.41 6.32
N VAL A 46 -47.10 -21.13 6.55
CA VAL A 46 -48.40 -20.64 7.04
C VAL A 46 -49.17 -19.94 5.92
N VAL A 47 -50.43 -20.29 5.76
CA VAL A 47 -51.37 -19.65 4.82
C VAL A 47 -52.32 -18.73 5.58
N THR A 48 -52.38 -17.46 5.22
CA THR A 48 -53.26 -16.46 5.85
C THR A 48 -53.71 -15.37 4.87
N ARG A 49 -54.73 -14.59 5.25
CA ARG A 49 -55.17 -13.38 4.53
C ARG A 49 -54.45 -12.11 4.99
N THR A 50 -53.67 -12.22 6.07
CA THR A 50 -52.95 -11.09 6.64
C THR A 50 -51.73 -10.76 5.80
N SER A 51 -51.58 -9.49 5.40
CA SER A 51 -50.38 -9.05 4.70
C SER A 51 -49.26 -8.73 5.70
N LEU A 52 -48.18 -9.51 5.62
CA LEU A 52 -46.92 -9.33 6.33
C LEU A 52 -45.81 -9.03 5.30
N SER A 53 -44.75 -8.36 5.75
CA SER A 53 -43.58 -8.06 4.94
C SER A 53 -42.46 -9.06 5.22
N LEU A 54 -41.54 -9.22 4.27
CA LEU A 54 -40.30 -9.97 4.52
C LEU A 54 -39.53 -9.29 5.67
N GLY A 55 -39.03 -10.09 6.60
CA GLY A 55 -38.30 -9.60 7.78
C GLY A 55 -39.17 -9.23 8.98
N ASP A 56 -40.51 -9.19 8.84
CA ASP A 56 -41.41 -9.03 9.99
C ASP A 56 -41.26 -10.20 10.96
N ARG A 57 -41.41 -9.91 12.25
CA ARG A 57 -41.32 -10.88 13.35
C ARG A 57 -42.70 -11.19 13.88
N VAL A 58 -42.98 -12.46 14.07
CA VAL A 58 -44.29 -12.96 14.48
C VAL A 58 -44.13 -14.02 15.57
N THR A 59 -45.07 -14.09 16.50
CA THR A 59 -45.08 -15.13 17.53
C THR A 59 -46.00 -16.27 17.10
N TYR A 60 -45.47 -17.48 17.00
CA TYR A 60 -46.23 -18.69 16.66
C TYR A 60 -45.73 -19.86 17.52
N GLU A 61 -46.65 -20.63 18.11
CA GLU A 61 -46.33 -21.76 19.01
C GLU A 61 -45.35 -21.37 20.15
N GLY A 62 -45.50 -20.15 20.69
CA GLY A 62 -44.64 -19.63 21.77
C GLY A 62 -43.22 -19.22 21.35
N ARG A 63 -42.90 -19.27 20.05
CA ARG A 63 -41.61 -18.88 19.48
C ARG A 63 -41.72 -17.61 18.65
N GLU A 64 -40.71 -16.75 18.71
CA GLU A 64 -40.58 -15.61 17.80
C GLU A 64 -39.91 -16.08 16.51
N LEU A 65 -40.57 -15.88 15.38
CA LEU A 65 -40.14 -16.32 14.05
C LEU A 65 -40.15 -15.12 13.08
N LEU A 66 -39.29 -15.16 12.07
CA LEU A 66 -39.21 -14.16 11.01
C LEU A 66 -39.87 -14.64 9.71
N VAL A 67 -40.48 -13.72 8.99
CA VAL A 67 -41.02 -13.97 7.64
C VAL A 67 -39.88 -14.03 6.63
N SER A 68 -39.45 -15.25 6.28
CA SER A 68 -38.28 -15.47 5.41
C SER A 68 -38.65 -15.60 3.93
N ARG A 69 -39.90 -16.00 3.64
CA ARG A 69 -40.45 -16.07 2.29
C ARG A 69 -41.90 -15.60 2.30
N LYS A 70 -42.30 -14.88 1.26
CA LYS A 70 -43.68 -14.49 0.99
C LYS A 70 -44.06 -14.93 -0.42
N LYS A 71 -45.13 -15.71 -0.54
CA LYS A 71 -45.81 -16.00 -1.80
C LYS A 71 -47.20 -15.37 -1.74
N THR A 72 -47.59 -14.65 -2.78
CA THR A 72 -48.90 -14.00 -2.87
C THR A 72 -49.63 -14.59 -4.06
N GLU A 73 -50.85 -15.08 -3.84
CA GLU A 73 -51.68 -15.69 -4.89
C GLU A 73 -53.09 -15.09 -4.84
N LEU A 74 -53.70 -14.91 -6.01
CA LEU A 74 -55.11 -14.52 -6.13
C LEU A 74 -55.91 -15.78 -6.45
N ALA A 75 -56.73 -16.24 -5.51
CA ALA A 75 -57.54 -17.45 -5.66
C ALA A 75 -59.01 -17.12 -5.37
N GLY A 76 -59.90 -17.37 -6.33
CA GLY A 76 -61.34 -17.15 -6.16
C GLY A 76 -61.75 -15.69 -5.91
N GLY A 77 -60.92 -14.71 -6.29
CA GLY A 77 -61.15 -13.28 -6.03
C GLY A 77 -60.60 -12.76 -4.70
N GLU A 78 -60.01 -13.63 -3.87
CA GLU A 78 -59.32 -13.25 -2.63
C GLU A 78 -57.80 -13.36 -2.78
N VAL A 79 -57.06 -12.47 -2.10
CA VAL A 79 -55.60 -12.53 -2.02
C VAL A 79 -55.21 -13.40 -0.82
N ILE A 80 -54.47 -14.47 -1.10
CA ILE A 80 -53.96 -15.41 -0.11
C ILE A 80 -52.44 -15.28 -0.05
N PHE A 81 -51.91 -15.22 1.16
CA PHE A 81 -50.49 -15.18 1.41
C PHE A 81 -50.01 -16.49 2.01
N THR A 82 -48.94 -17.05 1.45
CA THR A 82 -48.20 -18.16 2.05
C THR A 82 -46.85 -17.63 2.51
N TYR A 83 -46.59 -17.74 3.81
CA TYR A 83 -45.35 -17.33 4.44
C TYR A 83 -44.54 -18.53 4.86
N ARG A 84 -43.21 -18.43 4.75
CA ARG A 84 -42.31 -19.31 5.51
C ARG A 84 -41.82 -18.55 6.73
N LEU A 85 -42.17 -19.06 7.91
CA LEU A 85 -41.70 -18.55 9.19
C LEU A 85 -40.51 -19.39 9.66
N ALA A 86 -39.41 -18.75 10.01
CA ALA A 86 -38.19 -19.42 10.46
C ALA A 86 -37.52 -18.65 11.60
N GLY A 87 -36.56 -19.25 12.31
CA GLY A 87 -35.85 -18.57 13.38
C GLY A 87 -34.81 -17.56 12.88
N ASN A 88 -34.24 -16.77 13.80
CA ASN A 88 -33.44 -15.58 13.46
C ASN A 88 -32.22 -15.88 12.58
N SER A 89 -31.51 -16.98 12.84
CA SER A 89 -30.31 -17.36 12.08
C SER A 89 -30.61 -17.93 10.70
N TYR A 90 -31.87 -18.23 10.36
CA TYR A 90 -32.27 -18.73 9.03
C TYR A 90 -32.01 -17.71 7.91
N ALA A 91 -32.07 -16.42 8.25
CA ALA A 91 -31.82 -15.32 7.33
C ALA A 91 -30.33 -15.05 7.08
N TRP A 92 -29.44 -15.62 7.89
CA TRP A 92 -28.01 -15.36 7.81
C TRP A 92 -27.41 -16.10 6.62
N VAL A 93 -26.62 -15.37 5.85
CA VAL A 93 -25.83 -15.93 4.76
C VAL A 93 -24.37 -15.94 5.24
N PRO A 94 -23.64 -17.05 5.09
CA PRO A 94 -22.22 -17.05 5.33
C PRO A 94 -21.53 -15.93 4.55
N TRP A 95 -20.52 -15.32 5.16
CA TRP A 95 -19.64 -14.44 4.40
C TRP A 95 -18.99 -15.26 3.28
N GLU A 96 -19.10 -14.78 2.04
CA GLU A 96 -18.44 -15.37 0.90
C GLU A 96 -17.53 -14.31 0.29
N ASP A 97 -16.24 -14.58 0.37
CA ASP A 97 -15.27 -13.86 -0.41
C ASP A 97 -15.47 -14.15 -1.89
N ASN A 98 -15.11 -13.21 -2.75
CA ASN A 98 -15.11 -13.46 -4.18
C ASN A 98 -13.73 -14.03 -4.60
N PRO A 99 -13.64 -15.33 -4.93
CA PRO A 99 -12.37 -15.97 -5.24
C PRO A 99 -11.81 -15.52 -6.59
N ASP A 100 -12.61 -14.91 -7.47
CA ASP A 100 -12.21 -14.56 -8.83
C ASP A 100 -11.06 -13.55 -8.87
N TYR A 101 -10.95 -12.69 -7.86
CA TYR A 101 -9.84 -11.74 -7.74
C TYR A 101 -8.67 -12.24 -6.89
N THR A 102 -8.74 -13.45 -6.34
CA THR A 102 -7.62 -14.02 -5.59
C THR A 102 -6.43 -14.24 -6.52
N GLY A 103 -5.27 -13.69 -6.16
CA GLY A 103 -4.06 -13.72 -6.96
C GLY A 103 -4.01 -12.68 -8.08
N MET A 104 -5.05 -11.83 -8.23
CA MET A 104 -5.04 -10.75 -9.21
C MET A 104 -4.23 -9.55 -8.72
N SER A 105 -3.79 -8.73 -9.67
CA SER A 105 -3.15 -7.45 -9.40
C SER A 105 -3.88 -6.32 -10.11
N PHE A 106 -4.24 -5.28 -9.37
CA PHE A 106 -4.95 -4.11 -9.86
C PHE A 106 -4.02 -2.91 -9.92
N VAL A 107 -3.99 -2.22 -11.06
CA VAL A 107 -3.12 -1.06 -11.24
C VAL A 107 -3.84 0.20 -10.77
N GLY A 108 -3.11 1.04 -10.06
CA GLY A 108 -3.59 2.34 -9.61
C GLY A 108 -2.46 3.35 -9.45
N SER A 109 -2.84 4.56 -9.09
CA SER A 109 -1.94 5.68 -8.82
C SER A 109 -1.95 6.02 -7.34
N ILE A 110 -0.77 6.26 -6.77
CA ILE A 110 -0.63 6.73 -5.39
C ILE A 110 -1.20 8.14 -5.27
N VAL A 111 -2.16 8.34 -4.37
CA VAL A 111 -2.74 9.66 -4.07
C VAL A 111 -2.24 10.24 -2.75
N GLY A 112 -1.79 9.37 -1.85
CA GLY A 112 -1.26 9.71 -0.53
C GLY A 112 -0.42 8.59 0.07
N THR A 113 0.41 8.94 1.05
CA THR A 113 1.22 7.99 1.84
C THR A 113 1.19 8.37 3.31
N GLN A 114 1.03 7.39 4.20
CA GLN A 114 1.02 7.59 5.64
C GLN A 114 1.66 6.38 6.33
N GLY A 115 2.82 6.57 6.96
CA GLY A 115 3.57 5.46 7.58
C GLY A 115 3.91 4.39 6.55
N GLU A 116 3.56 3.13 6.82
CA GLU A 116 3.78 2.00 5.90
C GLU A 116 2.59 1.75 4.97
N GLN A 117 1.63 2.69 4.91
CA GLN A 117 0.45 2.59 4.07
C GLN A 117 0.49 3.57 2.91
N VAL A 118 -0.11 3.15 1.81
CA VAL A 118 -0.31 3.94 0.60
C VAL A 118 -1.78 4.02 0.29
N GLU A 119 -2.22 5.21 -0.09
CA GLU A 119 -3.57 5.46 -0.58
C GLU A 119 -3.55 5.35 -2.11
N VAL A 120 -4.36 4.44 -2.66
CA VAL A 120 -4.34 4.09 -4.09
C VAL A 120 -5.69 4.43 -4.73
N ALA A 121 -5.66 5.24 -5.78
CA ALA A 121 -6.79 5.42 -6.69
C ALA A 121 -6.64 4.45 -7.87
N PHE A 122 -7.62 3.57 -8.09
CA PHE A 122 -7.50 2.52 -9.10
C PHE A 122 -7.90 2.99 -10.50
N ASP A 123 -7.24 2.44 -11.51
CA ASP A 123 -7.53 2.79 -12.91
C ASP A 123 -8.89 2.26 -13.39
N ILE A 124 -9.46 1.29 -12.68
CA ILE A 124 -10.79 0.72 -12.95
C ILE A 124 -11.93 1.61 -12.45
N ASP A 125 -11.64 2.59 -11.57
CA ASP A 125 -12.66 3.42 -10.96
C ASP A 125 -13.20 4.44 -11.98
N LYS A 126 -14.53 4.45 -12.15
CA LYS A 126 -15.21 5.39 -13.07
C LYS A 126 -15.14 6.86 -12.61
N SER A 127 -14.95 7.06 -11.31
CA SER A 127 -14.79 8.37 -10.69
C SER A 127 -13.80 8.22 -9.55
N ALA A 128 -12.81 9.11 -9.48
CA ALA A 128 -11.85 9.15 -8.37
C ALA A 128 -12.53 9.60 -7.07
N ALA A 129 -13.27 8.69 -6.44
CA ALA A 129 -13.49 8.74 -5.01
C ALA A 129 -12.14 8.43 -4.35
N GLY A 130 -11.84 9.07 -3.21
CA GLY A 130 -10.55 8.93 -2.51
C GLY A 130 -10.02 7.50 -2.45
N GLY A 131 -8.70 7.35 -2.42
CA GLY A 131 -8.09 6.04 -2.54
C GLY A 131 -8.29 5.20 -1.28
N ASN A 132 -8.34 3.90 -1.46
CA ASN A 132 -8.28 2.97 -0.35
C ASN A 132 -6.84 2.87 0.16
N SER A 133 -6.67 2.68 1.47
CA SER A 133 -5.35 2.55 2.09
C SER A 133 -4.95 1.09 2.22
N TYR A 134 -3.75 0.77 1.74
CA TYR A 134 -3.18 -0.57 1.77
C TYR A 134 -1.75 -0.55 2.29
N GLY A 135 -1.30 -1.65 2.89
CA GLY A 135 0.10 -1.81 3.25
C GLY A 135 1.00 -1.80 2.02
N PHE A 136 2.17 -1.18 2.11
CA PHE A 136 3.13 -1.13 1.02
C PHE A 136 4.27 -2.13 1.22
N ALA A 137 4.48 -2.99 0.23
CA ALA A 137 5.62 -3.89 0.16
C ALA A 137 6.69 -3.31 -0.79
N PRO A 138 7.74 -2.66 -0.27
CA PRO A 138 8.83 -2.14 -1.09
C PRO A 138 9.62 -3.29 -1.71
N ALA A 139 10.09 -3.09 -2.96
CA ALA A 139 10.93 -4.06 -3.65
C ALA A 139 12.28 -4.31 -2.94
N THR A 140 12.72 -3.35 -2.12
CA THR A 140 13.94 -3.42 -1.30
C THR A 140 13.72 -4.15 0.02
N GLY A 141 12.49 -4.58 0.33
CA GLY A 141 12.14 -5.07 1.66
C GLY A 141 12.50 -4.03 2.73
N ASN A 142 13.02 -4.50 3.87
CA ASN A 142 13.36 -3.64 5.01
C ASN A 142 14.70 -2.92 4.87
N LEU A 143 15.43 -3.08 3.75
CA LEU A 143 16.74 -2.45 3.57
C LEU A 143 16.64 -0.92 3.45
N MET A 144 15.57 -0.42 2.81
CA MET A 144 15.35 0.99 2.60
C MET A 144 13.88 1.35 2.72
N TYR A 145 13.59 2.40 3.50
CA TYR A 145 12.27 2.99 3.59
C TYR A 145 12.07 3.98 2.43
N CYS A 146 11.63 3.45 1.29
CA CYS A 146 11.37 4.22 0.07
C CYS A 146 9.88 4.23 -0.25
N MET A 147 9.12 5.08 0.43
CA MET A 147 7.70 5.26 0.13
C MET A 147 7.52 5.90 -1.25
N PRO A 148 6.52 5.45 -2.01
CA PRO A 148 6.25 6.00 -3.32
C PRO A 148 5.77 7.45 -3.25
N GLN A 149 6.10 8.23 -4.26
CA GLN A 149 5.59 9.59 -4.38
C GLN A 149 4.17 9.61 -4.95
N LYS A 150 3.40 10.65 -4.60
CA LYS A 150 2.11 10.94 -5.20
C LYS A 150 2.20 10.97 -6.73
N GLY A 151 1.27 10.30 -7.41
CA GLY A 151 1.22 10.14 -8.86
C GLY A 151 1.95 8.90 -9.38
N THR A 152 2.78 8.24 -8.56
CA THR A 152 3.47 7.00 -8.95
C THR A 152 2.46 5.89 -9.21
N LYS A 153 2.69 5.07 -10.24
CA LYS A 153 1.88 3.87 -10.48
C LYS A 153 2.30 2.73 -9.56
N THR A 154 1.35 2.00 -9.01
CA THR A 154 1.57 0.80 -8.20
C THR A 154 0.61 -0.30 -8.65
N ALA A 155 0.91 -1.54 -8.25
CA ALA A 155 -0.01 -2.67 -8.37
C ALA A 155 -0.45 -3.08 -6.96
N LEU A 156 -1.76 -3.18 -6.72
CA LEU A 156 -2.31 -3.84 -5.55
C LEU A 156 -2.44 -5.34 -5.85
N TYR A 157 -1.71 -6.16 -5.12
CA TYR A 157 -1.87 -7.61 -5.13
C TYR A 157 -2.87 -8.04 -4.07
N ILE A 158 -3.87 -8.84 -4.45
CA ILE A 158 -4.87 -9.41 -3.55
C ILE A 158 -4.58 -10.90 -3.41
N GLY A 159 -4.01 -11.30 -2.27
CA GLY A 159 -3.53 -12.67 -2.05
C GLY A 159 -4.60 -13.66 -1.54
N ASN A 160 -5.72 -13.14 -1.06
CA ASN A 160 -6.85 -13.91 -0.55
C ASN A 160 -8.15 -13.29 -1.07
N GLY A 161 -9.29 -13.89 -0.73
CA GLY A 161 -10.59 -13.37 -1.11
C GLY A 161 -11.00 -12.05 -0.40
N ASP A 162 -10.16 -11.49 0.46
CA ASP A 162 -10.43 -10.25 1.21
C ASP A 162 -9.63 -9.08 0.60
N GLU A 163 -10.34 -8.18 -0.10
CA GLU A 163 -9.74 -6.99 -0.71
C GLU A 163 -9.01 -6.11 0.31
N ALA A 164 -9.50 -6.03 1.56
CA ALA A 164 -8.91 -5.19 2.59
C ALA A 164 -7.52 -5.68 3.03
N GLN A 165 -7.17 -6.94 2.75
CA GLN A 165 -5.85 -7.53 3.00
C GLN A 165 -4.91 -7.40 1.79
N GLY A 166 -5.32 -6.66 0.76
CA GLY A 166 -4.47 -6.36 -0.39
C GLY A 166 -3.19 -5.63 0.00
N ILE A 167 -2.12 -5.89 -0.74
CA ILE A 167 -0.79 -5.29 -0.52
C ILE A 167 -0.36 -4.56 -1.78
N ALA A 168 0.01 -3.30 -1.66
CA ALA A 168 0.59 -2.53 -2.76
C ALA A 168 2.03 -2.99 -2.98
N THR A 169 2.28 -3.66 -4.11
CA THR A 169 3.57 -4.24 -4.46
C THR A 169 4.37 -3.27 -5.32
N GLY A 170 5.40 -2.67 -4.73
CA GLY A 170 6.38 -1.85 -5.44
C GLY A 170 5.78 -0.71 -6.28
N CYS A 171 6.58 -0.20 -7.22
CA CYS A 171 6.21 0.89 -8.12
C CYS A 171 6.40 0.43 -9.56
N ILE A 172 5.40 0.69 -10.40
CA ILE A 172 5.46 0.46 -11.83
C ILE A 172 6.08 1.69 -12.46
N ARG A 173 7.21 1.51 -13.13
CA ARG A 173 7.86 2.61 -13.82
C ARG A 173 7.26 2.85 -15.20
N THR A 174 6.80 4.07 -15.45
CA THR A 174 6.17 4.47 -16.71
C THR A 174 7.09 5.30 -17.61
N ASN A 175 8.17 5.86 -17.07
CA ASN A 175 9.11 6.76 -17.78
C ASN A 175 10.45 6.09 -18.14
N GLY A 176 10.50 4.75 -18.18
CA GLY A 176 11.75 4.02 -18.39
C GLY A 176 12.49 4.38 -19.67
N SER A 177 11.77 4.68 -20.75
CA SER A 177 12.34 5.05 -22.05
C SER A 177 12.86 6.49 -22.11
N THR A 178 12.38 7.39 -21.23
CA THR A 178 12.75 8.82 -21.24
C THR A 178 13.66 9.23 -20.09
N CYS A 179 13.79 8.39 -19.05
CA CYS A 179 14.63 8.68 -17.90
C CYS A 179 16.09 8.21 -18.16
N GLU A 180 17.01 9.17 -18.27
CA GLU A 180 18.43 8.93 -18.60
C GLU A 180 19.11 7.86 -17.73
N GLY A 181 18.86 7.87 -16.41
CA GLY A 181 19.49 6.95 -15.45
C GLY A 181 19.03 5.50 -15.59
N THR A 182 18.09 5.23 -16.50
CA THR A 182 17.38 3.96 -16.58
C THR A 182 17.01 3.52 -18.00
N GLY A 183 17.30 4.36 -19.00
CA GLY A 183 17.08 4.05 -20.41
C GLY A 183 18.03 2.98 -20.96
N SER A 184 19.07 2.61 -20.19
CA SER A 184 19.97 1.49 -20.51
C SER A 184 20.08 0.53 -19.33
N PRO A 185 19.99 -0.80 -19.54
CA PRO A 185 20.23 -1.80 -18.50
C PRO A 185 21.65 -1.78 -17.90
N GLU A 186 22.61 -1.20 -18.62
CA GLU A 186 24.00 -1.07 -18.17
C GLU A 186 24.17 0.06 -17.15
N LYS A 187 23.26 1.04 -17.15
CA LYS A 187 23.30 2.18 -16.22
C LYS A 187 22.41 1.87 -15.02
N LYS A 188 23.04 1.57 -13.88
CA LYS A 188 22.36 1.38 -12.61
C LYS A 188 22.43 2.68 -11.82
N SER A 189 21.28 3.21 -11.45
CA SER A 189 21.20 4.44 -10.64
C SER A 189 20.11 4.32 -9.60
N PHE A 190 20.32 4.99 -8.47
CA PHE A 190 19.33 5.20 -7.44
C PHE A 190 19.31 6.69 -7.12
N ARG A 191 18.16 7.35 -7.34
CA ARG A 191 18.05 8.80 -7.22
C ARG A 191 16.72 9.20 -6.59
N SER A 192 16.80 10.17 -5.70
CA SER A 192 15.66 10.85 -5.10
C SER A 192 15.12 11.96 -6.01
N GLU A 193 13.91 12.42 -5.71
CA GLU A 193 13.27 13.58 -6.31
C GLU A 193 14.05 14.89 -6.15
N HIS A 194 14.95 14.95 -5.16
CA HIS A 194 15.79 16.12 -4.88
C HIS A 194 17.12 16.08 -5.63
N GLY A 195 17.26 15.18 -6.61
CA GLY A 195 18.45 15.05 -7.44
C GLY A 195 19.63 14.36 -6.74
N LYS A 196 19.50 13.97 -5.47
CA LYS A 196 20.55 13.23 -4.74
C LYS A 196 20.50 11.75 -5.06
N GLY A 197 21.65 11.10 -5.18
CA GLY A 197 21.67 9.68 -5.55
C GLY A 197 23.04 9.04 -5.65
N MET A 198 23.05 7.84 -6.21
CA MET A 198 24.22 7.03 -6.48
C MET A 198 24.13 6.44 -7.88
N ASP A 199 25.27 6.44 -8.59
CA ASP A 199 25.43 5.85 -9.92
C ASP A 199 26.46 4.71 -9.87
N LEU A 200 26.15 3.60 -10.56
CA LEU A 200 26.98 2.41 -10.72
C LEU A 200 27.02 2.03 -12.20
N TYR A 201 27.77 2.80 -12.99
CA TYR A 201 27.88 2.64 -14.44
C TYR A 201 29.14 1.82 -14.77
N PRO A 202 29.27 1.27 -15.99
CA PRO A 202 30.41 0.43 -16.34
C PRO A 202 31.77 1.12 -16.22
N GLN A 203 31.84 2.43 -16.52
CA GLN A 203 33.09 3.22 -16.56
C GLN A 203 33.20 4.23 -15.42
N ARG A 204 32.17 4.33 -14.58
CA ARG A 204 32.13 5.29 -13.47
C ARG A 204 31.19 4.85 -12.36
N MET A 205 31.53 5.22 -11.13
CA MET A 205 30.60 5.18 -10.02
C MET A 205 30.68 6.48 -9.22
N GLY A 206 29.61 6.84 -8.52
CA GLY A 206 29.63 8.08 -7.76
C GLY A 206 28.45 8.27 -6.84
N LEU A 207 28.64 9.23 -5.93
CA LEU A 207 27.64 9.73 -5.00
C LEU A 207 27.38 11.19 -5.34
N ASP A 208 26.11 11.51 -5.58
CA ASP A 208 25.66 12.83 -5.99
C ASP A 208 24.84 13.45 -4.85
N GLY A 209 25.38 14.50 -4.24
CA GLY A 209 24.73 15.27 -3.19
C GLY A 209 23.75 16.33 -3.72
N GLY A 210 23.51 16.37 -5.04
CA GLY A 210 22.77 17.44 -5.71
C GLY A 210 23.58 18.74 -5.66
N GLU A 211 22.97 19.81 -5.16
CA GLU A 211 23.63 21.13 -5.06
C GLU A 211 24.77 21.18 -4.03
N THR A 212 24.96 20.16 -3.18
CA THR A 212 26.03 20.16 -2.17
C THR A 212 27.41 19.82 -2.75
N GLY A 213 27.46 18.99 -3.80
CA GLY A 213 28.71 18.45 -4.34
C GLY A 213 28.58 16.97 -4.70
N LYS A 214 29.69 16.35 -5.13
CA LYS A 214 29.71 14.97 -5.63
C LYS A 214 31.05 14.30 -5.35
N ILE A 215 31.02 12.97 -5.26
CA ILE A 215 32.19 12.10 -5.26
C ILE A 215 32.08 11.19 -6.47
N THR A 216 33.08 11.20 -7.33
CA THR A 216 33.08 10.43 -8.58
C THR A 216 34.37 9.64 -8.72
N PHE A 217 34.22 8.39 -9.14
CA PHE A 217 35.29 7.47 -9.49
C PHE A 217 35.12 7.15 -10.97
N GLU A 218 36.08 7.53 -11.79
CA GLU A 218 36.08 7.35 -13.24
C GLU A 218 37.35 6.63 -13.68
N ASP A 219 37.22 5.66 -14.59
CA ASP A 219 38.35 4.82 -15.00
C ASP A 219 39.46 5.62 -15.71
N GLU A 220 39.11 6.64 -16.49
CA GLU A 220 40.07 7.42 -17.28
C GLU A 220 40.64 8.62 -16.52
N THR A 221 39.83 9.30 -15.71
CA THR A 221 40.19 10.58 -15.07
C THR A 221 40.55 10.43 -13.60
N GLY A 222 40.24 9.28 -12.98
CA GLY A 222 40.54 8.97 -11.59
C GLY A 222 39.40 9.32 -10.62
N THR A 223 39.75 9.71 -9.39
CA THR A 223 38.77 10.01 -8.33
C THR A 223 38.71 11.51 -8.07
N THR A 224 37.49 12.05 -8.03
CA THR A 224 37.22 13.47 -7.76
C THR A 224 36.24 13.63 -6.61
N ILE A 225 36.53 14.59 -5.73
CA ILE A 225 35.68 15.00 -4.62
C ILE A 225 35.43 16.51 -4.79
N GLU A 226 34.17 16.87 -5.03
CA GLU A 226 33.73 18.24 -5.28
C GLU A 226 32.74 18.66 -4.18
N SER A 227 32.91 19.88 -3.66
CA SER A 227 32.00 20.50 -2.70
C SER A 227 31.71 21.93 -3.11
N ASN A 228 30.45 22.33 -3.10
CA ASN A 228 30.02 23.72 -3.31
C ASN A 228 30.10 24.53 -2.00
N GLY A 229 30.33 23.87 -0.86
CA GLY A 229 30.58 24.49 0.44
C GLY A 229 32.00 24.21 0.94
N GLY A 230 32.15 24.15 2.27
CA GLY A 230 33.42 23.72 2.87
C GLY A 230 33.67 22.22 2.68
N LEU A 231 34.94 21.83 2.50
CA LEU A 231 35.39 20.44 2.57
C LEU A 231 36.34 20.30 3.76
N VAL A 232 35.98 19.50 4.75
CA VAL A 232 36.75 19.34 6.00
C VAL A 232 37.17 17.88 6.17
N LEU A 233 38.47 17.65 6.28
CA LEU A 233 39.04 16.34 6.57
C LEU A 233 39.55 16.34 8.01
N MET A 234 38.98 15.47 8.85
CA MET A 234 39.38 15.33 10.26
C MET A 234 39.82 13.90 10.55
N ALA A 235 40.93 13.75 11.29
CA ALA A 235 41.40 12.46 11.78
C ALA A 235 41.92 12.61 13.20
N LYS A 236 41.70 11.58 14.03
CA LYS A 236 42.21 11.56 15.42
C LYS A 236 43.74 11.40 15.47
N GLU A 237 44.29 10.60 14.56
CA GLU A 237 45.73 10.31 14.53
C GLU A 237 46.45 11.20 13.53
N GLY A 238 46.10 11.12 12.25
CA GLY A 238 46.68 11.97 11.23
C GLY A 238 46.06 11.75 9.85
N ILE A 239 46.28 12.71 8.97
CA ILE A 239 45.93 12.63 7.54
C ILE A 239 47.24 12.58 6.77
N ARG A 240 47.40 11.56 5.93
CA ARG A 240 48.60 11.35 5.11
C ARG A 240 48.21 11.39 3.64
N LEU A 241 48.83 12.30 2.88
CA LEU A 241 48.68 12.42 1.44
C LEU A 241 50.00 12.05 0.79
N GLU A 242 50.00 11.06 -0.10
CA GLU A 242 51.19 10.59 -0.82
C GLU A 242 50.92 10.52 -2.32
N SER A 243 51.93 10.85 -3.12
CA SER A 243 51.87 10.76 -4.57
C SER A 243 53.23 10.35 -5.11
N MET A 244 53.23 9.54 -6.17
CA MET A 244 54.45 9.09 -6.85
C MET A 244 55.07 10.17 -7.74
N THR A 245 54.27 11.16 -8.16
CA THR A 245 54.68 12.21 -9.10
C THR A 245 54.72 13.59 -8.45
N GLY A 246 53.78 13.86 -7.55
CA GLY A 246 53.69 15.13 -6.85
C GLY A 246 52.29 15.41 -6.30
N ILE A 247 52.22 16.34 -5.35
CA ILE A 247 50.98 16.88 -4.78
C ILE A 247 50.92 18.36 -5.15
N ALA A 248 49.87 18.77 -5.85
CA ALA A 248 49.62 20.16 -6.20
C ALA A 248 48.50 20.71 -5.30
N MET A 249 48.75 21.85 -4.66
CA MET A 249 47.74 22.58 -3.88
C MET A 249 47.63 23.99 -4.43
N GLN A 250 46.43 24.40 -4.80
CA GLN A 250 46.16 25.71 -5.39
C GLN A 250 44.92 26.33 -4.74
N GLY A 251 45.03 27.63 -4.40
CA GLY A 251 43.92 28.44 -3.92
C GLY A 251 43.89 29.78 -4.66
N MET A 252 42.72 30.41 -4.77
CA MET A 252 42.59 31.77 -5.32
C MET A 252 43.05 32.85 -4.33
N SER A 253 43.03 32.54 -3.04
CA SER A 253 43.45 33.38 -1.92
C SER A 253 44.58 32.68 -1.16
N ASP A 254 44.55 32.70 0.17
CA ASP A 254 45.58 32.10 1.02
C ASP A 254 45.45 30.59 1.15
N ILE A 255 46.60 29.91 1.29
CA ILE A 255 46.72 28.56 1.81
C ILE A 255 47.32 28.68 3.22
N MET A 256 46.54 28.38 4.25
CA MET A 256 46.95 28.54 5.66
C MET A 256 47.21 27.18 6.31
N ALA A 257 48.34 27.05 7.01
CA ALA A 257 48.64 25.92 7.88
C ALA A 257 48.62 26.39 9.34
N LEU A 258 47.54 26.06 10.06
CA LEU A 258 47.29 26.52 11.43
C LEU A 258 47.20 25.33 12.38
N TYR A 259 47.74 25.50 13.59
CA TYR A 259 47.63 24.57 14.71
C TYR A 259 46.90 25.25 15.87
N SER A 260 45.96 24.54 16.50
CA SER A 260 45.05 25.12 17.51
C SER A 260 45.68 25.30 18.89
N GLU A 261 46.76 24.58 19.23
CA GLU A 261 47.37 24.59 20.58
C GLU A 261 48.85 25.03 20.59
N GLY A 262 49.21 26.12 19.90
CA GLY A 262 50.53 26.75 20.02
C GLY A 262 51.19 27.09 18.68
N ALA A 263 52.52 26.95 18.61
CA ALA A 263 53.28 27.26 17.40
C ALA A 263 53.08 26.16 16.34
N SER A 264 52.53 26.55 15.19
CA SER A 264 52.43 25.65 14.02
C SER A 264 53.83 25.34 13.51
N SER A 265 54.12 24.07 13.19
CA SER A 265 55.38 23.66 12.58
C SER A 265 55.14 23.07 11.20
N LEU A 266 55.92 23.54 10.21
CA LEU A 266 56.00 22.96 8.89
C LEU A 266 57.42 22.40 8.74
N CYS A 267 57.54 21.07 8.64
CA CYS A 267 58.83 20.42 8.39
C CYS A 267 58.90 20.04 6.91
N VAL A 268 59.94 20.54 6.23
CA VAL A 268 60.24 20.16 4.84
C VAL A 268 61.62 19.52 4.82
N ASN A 269 61.68 18.29 4.31
CA ASN A 269 62.93 17.56 4.11
C ASN A 269 63.34 17.69 2.63
N GLY A 270 64.42 18.40 2.36
CA GLY A 270 64.92 18.64 1.00
C GLY A 270 65.05 20.13 0.67
N SER A 271 64.87 20.48 -0.60
CA SER A 271 64.93 21.86 -1.09
C SER A 271 63.54 22.50 -1.14
N VAL A 272 63.47 23.79 -0.84
CA VAL A 272 62.27 24.62 -0.98
C VAL A 272 62.59 25.76 -1.94
N ASP A 273 61.83 25.85 -3.03
CA ASP A 273 61.89 26.98 -3.96
C ASP A 273 60.60 27.81 -3.84
N MET A 274 60.73 29.06 -3.40
CA MET A 274 59.61 30.00 -3.29
C MET A 274 59.72 31.05 -4.40
N LEU A 275 58.73 31.09 -5.29
CA LEU A 275 58.63 32.05 -6.38
C LEU A 275 57.39 32.91 -6.18
N GLY A 276 57.58 34.22 -6.10
CA GLY A 276 56.49 35.19 -6.01
C GLY A 276 56.37 35.99 -7.29
N MET A 277 55.14 36.18 -7.79
CA MET A 277 54.85 37.14 -8.84
C MET A 277 54.49 38.48 -8.17
N ARG A 278 55.25 39.55 -8.44
CA ARG A 278 54.84 40.91 -8.04
C ARG A 278 53.63 41.31 -8.88
N THR A 279 52.46 41.37 -8.26
CA THR A 279 51.33 42.11 -8.80
C THR A 279 51.65 43.61 -8.70
N GLY A 280 51.70 44.28 -9.86
CA GLY A 280 51.84 45.73 -9.97
C GLY A 280 50.49 46.42 -10.00
#